data_AF-A0A0W8FM11-F1
#
_entry.id   AF-A0A0W8FM11-F1
#
_cell.length_a   1.000
_cell.length_b   1.000
_cell.length_c   1.000
_cell.angle_alpha   90.00
_cell.angle_beta   90.00
_cell.angle_gamma   90.00
#
_symmetry.space_group_name_H-M   'P 1'
#
loop_
_entity.id
_entity.type
_entity.pdbx_description
1 polymer ?
#
loop_
_entity_poly.entity_id
_entity_poly.type
_entity_poly.pdbx_seq_one_letter_code
_entity_poly.pdbx_strand_id
1 'polypeptide(L)'
;MLAVFFPHTQLKVMDYNRAVKDLNGLTPEKFVVKISASFTVTENFTARSPQKLHDFGMYLEGRWYKITVKEGVYNENDPVASLDAAILQEHLLFPVLGIKDPRVDDRIKFIGGIRGMDELEKLVKKDGFAVAFSLYPTTMEQIIKVADAGAIMPPKSTWFEPKLRSGIFVHKLD
;
A
#
# COMPACT_ATOMS: atom_id res chain seq x y z
N MET A 1 -22.80 10.81 -20.33
CA MET A 1 -21.76 10.09 -19.57
C MET A 1 -20.69 9.67 -20.55
N LEU A 2 -19.45 10.13 -20.37
CA LEU A 2 -18.31 9.65 -21.17
C LEU A 2 -17.78 8.38 -20.49
N ALA A 3 -17.80 7.26 -21.19
CA ALA A 3 -17.23 6.00 -20.72
C ALA A 3 -16.02 5.66 -21.61
N VAL A 4 -14.92 5.26 -20.98
CA VAL A 4 -13.72 4.77 -21.68
C VAL A 4 -13.51 3.33 -21.25
N PHE A 5 -13.37 2.44 -22.23
CA PHE A 5 -13.15 1.02 -22.00
C PHE A 5 -11.68 0.70 -22.22
N PHE A 6 -11.03 0.14 -21.19
CA PHE A 6 -9.69 -0.40 -21.29
C PHE A 6 -9.76 -1.92 -21.09
N PRO A 7 -9.17 -2.72 -21.99
CA PRO A 7 -8.96 -4.14 -21.72
C PRO A 7 -8.12 -4.29 -20.44
N HIS A 8 -8.50 -5.23 -19.57
CA HIS A 8 -7.76 -5.47 -18.32
C HIS A 8 -6.29 -5.83 -18.56
N THR A 9 -5.96 -6.38 -19.73
CA THR A 9 -4.58 -6.71 -20.16
C THR A 9 -3.72 -5.49 -20.48
N GLN A 10 -4.32 -4.31 -20.68
CA GLN A 10 -3.63 -3.05 -21.02
C GLN A 10 -3.57 -2.07 -19.84
N LEU A 11 -4.19 -2.41 -18.70
CA LEU A 11 -4.13 -1.65 -17.46
C LEU A 11 -3.10 -2.27 -16.53
N LYS A 12 -2.07 -1.50 -16.18
CA LYS A 12 -1.15 -1.87 -15.10
C LYS A 12 -1.68 -1.31 -13.79
N VAL A 13 -1.95 -2.20 -12.84
CA VAL A 13 -2.21 -1.82 -11.45
C VAL A 13 -0.87 -1.84 -10.72
N MET A 14 -0.44 -0.67 -10.25
CA MET A 14 0.77 -0.51 -9.48
C MET A 14 0.47 -0.42 -7.99
N ASP A 15 1.48 -0.76 -7.19
CA ASP A 15 1.52 -0.60 -5.74
C ASP A 15 1.36 0.86 -5.31
N TYR A 16 0.84 1.02 -4.10
CA TYR A 16 0.67 2.32 -3.47
C TYR A 16 1.28 2.30 -2.07
N ASN A 17 2.54 2.69 -2.03
CA ASN A 17 3.41 2.65 -0.87
C ASN A 17 3.04 3.76 0.12
N ARG A 18 3.42 3.56 1.39
CA ARG A 18 3.05 4.47 2.49
C ARG A 18 4.30 4.87 3.26
N ALA A 19 4.38 6.10 3.73
CA ALA A 19 5.41 6.54 4.66
C ALA A 19 4.77 7.31 5.80
N VAL A 20 5.24 7.10 7.03
CA VAL A 20 4.70 7.73 8.24
C VAL A 20 5.79 8.54 8.94
N LYS A 21 5.47 9.79 9.33
CA LYS A 21 6.41 10.75 9.91
C LYS A 21 7.00 10.32 11.26
N ASP A 22 6.24 9.59 12.05
CA ASP A 22 6.64 9.14 13.39
C ASP A 22 6.16 7.73 13.70
N LEU A 23 6.67 7.15 14.79
CA LEU A 23 6.26 5.85 15.33
C LEU A 23 5.23 5.99 16.46
N ASN A 24 4.50 7.11 16.51
CA ASN A 24 3.50 7.39 17.55
C ASN A 24 4.07 7.30 18.97
N GLY A 25 5.26 7.88 19.19
CA GLY A 25 5.97 7.88 20.46
C GLY A 25 6.68 6.56 20.82
N LEU A 26 6.66 5.55 19.95
CA LEU A 26 7.39 4.30 20.15
C LEU A 26 8.85 4.45 19.72
N THR A 27 9.73 3.69 20.37
CA THR A 27 11.07 3.43 19.82
C THR A 27 10.96 2.36 18.73
N PRO A 28 11.93 2.28 17.80
CA PRO A 28 11.97 1.27 16.75
C PRO A 28 11.85 -0.17 17.28
N GLU A 29 12.49 -0.49 18.40
CA GLU A 29 12.43 -1.82 19.01
C GLU A 29 11.02 -2.11 19.54
N LYS A 30 10.42 -1.15 20.26
CA LYS A 30 9.04 -1.28 20.75
C LYS A 30 8.04 -1.36 19.61
N PHE A 31 8.29 -0.64 18.52
CA PHE A 31 7.49 -0.69 17.32
C PHE A 31 7.53 -2.09 16.69
N VAL A 32 8.73 -2.66 16.48
CA VAL A 32 8.91 -4.02 15.94
C VAL A 32 8.24 -5.07 16.84
N VAL A 33 8.39 -4.95 18.17
CA VAL A 33 7.72 -5.85 19.13
C VAL A 33 6.19 -5.72 19.00
N LYS A 34 5.66 -4.51 18.89
CA LYS A 34 4.21 -4.28 18.83
C LYS A 34 3.59 -4.79 17.52
N ILE A 35 4.23 -4.59 16.37
CA ILE A 35 3.74 -5.14 15.10
C ILE A 35 3.87 -6.67 15.04
N SER A 36 4.79 -7.25 15.82
CA SER A 36 4.99 -8.71 15.86
C SER A 36 3.79 -9.48 16.42
N ALA A 37 2.79 -8.81 16.99
CA ALA A 37 1.51 -9.42 17.33
C ALA A 37 0.78 -9.94 16.08
N SER A 38 0.67 -9.09 15.06
CA SER A 38 -0.08 -9.36 13.83
C SER A 38 0.80 -9.77 12.64
N PHE A 39 2.10 -9.49 12.69
CA PHE A 39 3.02 -9.71 11.58
C PHE A 39 4.22 -10.58 12.01
N THR A 40 4.74 -11.37 11.09
CA THR A 40 6.06 -11.99 11.18
C THR A 40 7.07 -11.03 10.57
N VAL A 41 8.09 -10.65 11.34
CA VAL A 41 9.12 -9.69 10.91
C VAL A 41 10.42 -10.45 10.62
N THR A 42 11.00 -10.22 9.45
CA THR A 42 12.28 -10.80 9.03
C THR A 42 13.20 -9.69 8.54
N GLU A 43 14.44 -9.66 9.02
CA GLU A 43 15.40 -8.65 8.60
C GLU A 43 16.00 -8.96 7.22
N ASN A 44 16.82 -8.03 6.70
CA ASN A 44 17.60 -8.21 5.48
C ASN A 44 16.75 -8.50 4.23
N PHE A 45 15.65 -7.76 4.06
CA PHE A 45 14.81 -7.89 2.89
C PHE A 45 15.44 -7.22 1.66
N THR A 46 16.34 -7.95 1.00
CA THR A 46 17.12 -7.47 -0.15
C THR A 46 16.27 -7.10 -1.36
N ALA A 47 15.12 -7.75 -1.54
CA ALA A 47 14.20 -7.44 -2.63
C ALA A 47 13.50 -6.09 -2.46
N ARG A 48 13.35 -5.59 -1.21
CA ARG A 48 12.71 -4.31 -0.80
C ARG A 48 11.22 -4.18 -1.14
N SER A 49 10.81 -4.69 -2.29
CA SER A 49 9.43 -4.77 -2.75
C SER A 49 8.89 -6.19 -2.57
N PRO A 50 7.68 -6.35 -1.97
CA PRO A 50 7.08 -7.66 -1.78
C PRO A 50 6.77 -8.35 -3.12
N GLN A 51 6.94 -9.68 -3.14
CA GLN A 51 6.76 -10.51 -4.34
C GLN A 51 5.51 -11.40 -4.27
N LYS A 52 4.87 -11.48 -3.10
CA LYS A 52 3.60 -12.18 -2.91
C LYS A 52 2.62 -11.29 -2.17
N LEU A 53 1.34 -11.59 -2.34
CA LEU A 53 0.28 -11.04 -1.50
C LEU A 53 0.62 -11.24 -0.02
N HIS A 54 0.23 -10.25 0.79
CA HIS A 54 0.34 -10.30 2.25
C HIS A 54 1.78 -10.19 2.79
N ASP A 55 2.75 -10.04 1.89
CA ASP A 55 4.07 -9.53 2.22
C ASP A 55 4.12 -8.01 2.02
N PHE A 56 4.89 -7.37 2.88
CA PHE A 56 5.20 -5.96 2.80
C PHE A 56 6.70 -5.77 3.01
N GLY A 57 7.29 -4.80 2.32
CA GLY A 57 8.59 -4.28 2.75
C GLY A 57 8.37 -3.18 3.77
N MET A 58 9.23 -3.13 4.78
CA MET A 58 9.24 -2.08 5.79
C MET A 58 10.64 -1.50 5.87
N TYR A 59 10.77 -0.21 5.61
CA TYR A 59 12.01 0.53 5.74
C TYR A 59 12.01 1.33 7.03
N LEU A 60 12.88 0.95 7.95
CA LEU A 60 12.96 1.49 9.30
C LEU A 60 14.43 1.63 9.69
N GLU A 61 14.84 2.79 10.20
CA GLU A 61 16.22 3.07 10.65
C GLU A 61 17.31 2.67 9.65
N GLY A 62 17.06 2.94 8.37
CA GLY A 62 18.04 2.66 7.32
C GLY A 62 18.06 1.20 6.85
N ARG A 63 17.23 0.32 7.40
CA ARG A 63 17.20 -1.12 7.11
C ARG A 63 15.87 -1.55 6.51
N TRP A 64 15.96 -2.51 5.59
CA TRP A 64 14.79 -3.18 5.01
C TRP A 64 14.44 -4.45 5.77
N TYR A 65 13.19 -4.51 6.17
CA TYR A 65 12.54 -5.66 6.77
C TYR A 65 11.48 -6.18 5.82
N LYS A 66 11.28 -7.48 5.85
CA LYS A 66 10.11 -8.15 5.29
C LYS A 66 9.14 -8.33 6.44
N ILE A 67 7.91 -7.85 6.28
CA ILE A 67 6.83 -8.16 7.21
C ILE A 67 5.75 -8.92 6.47
N THR A 68 5.29 -10.03 7.05
CA THR A 68 4.24 -10.87 6.49
C THR A 68 3.10 -10.93 7.49
N VAL A 69 1.86 -10.62 7.09
CA VAL A 69 0.73 -10.75 8.02
C VAL A 69 0.52 -12.22 8.38
N LYS A 70 0.22 -12.48 9.65
CA LYS A 70 -0.04 -13.84 10.14
C LYS A 70 -1.44 -14.30 9.74
N GLU A 71 -1.59 -15.61 9.59
CA GLU A 71 -2.90 -16.24 9.35
C GLU A 71 -3.88 -15.93 10.51
N GLY A 72 -5.15 -15.76 10.18
CA GLY A 72 -6.22 -15.45 11.14
C GLY A 72 -6.29 -14.00 11.62
N VAL A 73 -5.38 -13.12 11.20
CA VAL A 73 -5.41 -11.69 11.55
C VAL A 73 -6.49 -10.94 10.77
N TYR A 74 -6.69 -11.29 9.51
CA TYR A 74 -7.65 -10.66 8.60
C TYR A 74 -8.68 -11.70 8.12
N ASN A 75 -9.82 -11.22 7.64
CA ASN A 75 -10.85 -12.08 7.05
C ASN A 75 -10.56 -12.29 5.56
N GLU A 76 -10.08 -13.48 5.19
CA GLU A 76 -9.80 -13.87 3.81
C GLU A 76 -11.04 -13.90 2.90
N ASN A 77 -12.23 -14.07 3.49
CA ASN A 77 -13.49 -14.11 2.76
C ASN A 77 -14.08 -12.70 2.54
N ASP A 78 -13.54 -11.69 3.20
CA ASP A 78 -13.93 -10.30 2.97
C ASP A 78 -13.06 -9.71 1.85
N PRO A 79 -13.65 -9.32 0.71
CA PRO A 79 -12.88 -8.83 -0.45
C PRO A 79 -12.18 -7.50 -0.18
N VAL A 80 -12.62 -6.72 0.81
CA VAL A 80 -11.99 -5.46 1.21
C VAL A 80 -10.96 -5.70 2.31
N ALA A 81 -11.32 -6.43 3.37
CA ALA A 81 -10.43 -6.65 4.50
C ALA A 81 -9.22 -7.54 4.17
N SER A 82 -9.31 -8.34 3.10
CA SER A 82 -8.19 -9.13 2.56
C SER A 82 -7.22 -8.34 1.68
N LEU A 83 -7.48 -7.07 1.38
CA LEU A 83 -6.55 -6.24 0.62
C LEU A 83 -5.38 -5.82 1.48
N ASP A 84 -4.15 -5.90 0.96
CA ASP A 84 -2.93 -5.48 1.67
C ASP A 84 -3.02 -4.03 2.18
N ALA A 85 -3.69 -3.16 1.44
CA ALA A 85 -3.97 -1.79 1.84
C ALA A 85 -4.86 -1.69 3.09
N ALA A 86 -5.88 -2.55 3.21
CA ALA A 86 -6.77 -2.62 4.37
C ALA A 86 -6.06 -3.29 5.54
N ILE A 87 -5.41 -4.43 5.31
CA ILE A 87 -4.63 -5.16 6.32
C ILE A 87 -3.62 -4.24 6.99
N LEU A 88 -2.82 -3.51 6.20
CA LEU A 88 -1.84 -2.58 6.74
C LEU A 88 -2.51 -1.44 7.53
N GLN A 89 -3.66 -0.93 7.07
CA GLN A 89 -4.39 0.12 7.77
C GLN A 89 -4.93 -0.36 9.12
N GLU A 90 -5.62 -1.50 9.13
CA GLU A 90 -6.36 -2.02 10.29
C GLU A 90 -5.48 -2.67 11.34
N HIS A 91 -4.37 -3.30 10.93
CA HIS A 91 -3.53 -4.09 11.83
C HIS A 91 -2.18 -3.44 12.15
N LEU A 92 -1.81 -2.35 11.46
CA LEU A 92 -0.56 -1.64 11.72
C LEU A 92 -0.77 -0.14 11.89
N LEU A 93 -1.24 0.56 10.85
CA LEU A 93 -1.28 2.02 10.86
C LEU A 93 -2.21 2.56 11.94
N PHE A 94 -3.41 2.01 12.08
CA PHE A 94 -4.36 2.44 13.11
C PHE A 94 -3.95 2.00 14.54
N PRO A 95 -3.77 0.71 14.85
CA PRO A 95 -3.55 0.26 16.23
C PRO A 95 -2.13 0.52 16.75
N VAL A 96 -1.13 0.60 15.87
CA VAL A 96 0.27 0.81 16.26
C VAL A 96 0.67 2.27 16.09
N LEU A 97 0.45 2.84 14.91
CA LEU A 97 0.88 4.21 14.58
C LEU A 97 -0.21 5.28 14.83
N GLY A 98 -1.43 4.87 15.21
CA GLY A 98 -2.51 5.79 15.55
C GLY A 98 -3.10 6.55 14.35
N ILE A 99 -2.84 6.11 13.11
CA ILE A 99 -3.37 6.73 11.88
C ILE A 99 -4.82 6.27 11.71
N LYS A 100 -5.78 7.07 12.20
CA LYS A 100 -7.22 6.69 12.18
C LYS A 100 -7.83 6.76 10.79
N ASP A 101 -7.65 7.91 10.14
CA ASP A 101 -8.10 8.12 8.77
C ASP A 101 -6.93 8.65 7.94
N PRO A 102 -6.35 7.82 7.05
CA PRO A 102 -5.19 8.22 6.29
C PRO A 102 -5.51 9.25 5.20
N ARG A 103 -6.78 9.60 4.98
CA ARG A 103 -7.19 10.66 4.03
C ARG A 103 -6.94 12.07 4.56
N VAL A 104 -6.86 12.21 5.89
CA VAL A 104 -6.78 13.53 6.56
C VAL A 104 -5.63 13.60 7.57
N ASP A 105 -4.91 12.50 7.83
CA ASP A 105 -3.76 12.51 8.74
C ASP A 105 -2.49 12.97 8.00
N ASP A 106 -1.99 14.15 8.36
CA ASP A 106 -0.79 14.75 7.73
C ASP A 106 0.52 14.01 8.05
N ARG A 107 0.49 13.00 8.92
CA ARG A 107 1.66 12.17 9.22
C ARG A 107 1.89 11.09 8.18
N ILE A 108 0.88 10.73 7.38
CA ILE A 108 1.02 9.72 6.34
C ILE A 108 1.18 10.35 4.96
N LYS A 109 2.11 9.82 4.19
CA LYS A 109 2.32 10.15 2.78
C LYS A 109 2.15 8.90 1.95
N PHE A 110 1.56 9.07 0.78
CA PHE A 110 1.41 8.00 -0.18
C PHE A 110 2.30 8.18 -1.41
N ILE A 111 2.86 7.07 -1.87
CA ILE A 111 3.88 7.02 -2.90
C ILE A 111 3.46 5.99 -3.94
N GLY A 112 3.17 6.44 -5.16
CA GLY A 112 2.88 5.53 -6.26
C GLY A 112 4.11 4.70 -6.61
N GLY A 113 3.90 3.40 -6.87
CA GLY A 113 4.96 2.43 -7.16
C GLY A 113 5.94 2.82 -8.26
N ILE A 114 5.51 3.68 -9.20
CA ILE A 114 6.36 4.21 -10.28
C ILE A 114 7.61 4.95 -9.77
N ARG A 115 7.59 5.47 -8.53
CA ARG A 115 8.74 6.13 -7.93
C ARG A 115 9.81 5.16 -7.42
N GLY A 116 9.46 3.88 -7.25
CA GLY A 116 10.36 2.84 -6.79
C GLY A 116 10.74 2.94 -5.30
N MET A 117 11.59 2.01 -4.88
CA MET A 117 11.99 1.84 -3.47
C MET A 117 12.96 2.93 -3.00
N ASP A 118 13.75 3.50 -3.90
CA ASP A 118 14.72 4.55 -3.55
C ASP A 118 14.04 5.84 -3.04
N GLU A 119 12.84 6.15 -3.54
CA GLU A 119 12.03 7.25 -3.00
C GLU A 119 11.59 6.97 -1.56
N LEU A 120 11.23 5.72 -1.23
CA LEU A 120 10.88 5.34 0.14
C LEU A 120 12.07 5.49 1.09
N GLU A 121 13.25 5.06 0.64
CA GLU A 121 14.47 5.26 1.42
C GLU A 121 14.80 6.73 1.63
N LYS A 122 14.66 7.55 0.58
CA LYS A 122 14.87 8.99 0.65
C LYS A 122 13.93 9.64 1.65
N LEU A 123 12.65 9.27 1.66
CA LEU A 123 11.67 9.83 2.59
C LEU A 123 12.11 9.62 4.04
N VAL A 124 12.57 8.42 4.37
CA VAL A 124 13.02 8.09 5.73
C VAL A 124 14.37 8.74 6.05
N LYS A 125 15.34 8.68 5.13
CA LYS A 125 16.71 9.17 5.36
C LYS A 125 16.82 10.69 5.37
N LYS A 126 16.00 11.40 4.58
CA LYS A 126 16.20 12.82 4.25
C LYS A 126 14.98 13.68 4.50
N ASP A 127 13.77 13.15 4.30
CA ASP A 127 12.56 13.97 4.33
C ASP A 127 11.79 13.85 5.66
N GLY A 128 12.45 13.33 6.71
CA GLY A 128 11.94 13.33 8.08
C GLY A 128 10.84 12.30 8.36
N PHE A 129 10.74 11.24 7.56
CA PHE A 129 9.83 10.12 7.85
C PHE A 129 10.51 9.10 8.76
N ALA A 130 9.75 8.51 9.69
CA ALA A 130 10.29 7.48 10.58
C ALA A 130 10.28 6.09 9.93
N VAL A 131 9.26 5.79 9.12
CA VAL A 131 9.08 4.47 8.51
C VAL A 131 8.41 4.56 7.15
N ALA A 132 8.78 3.68 6.23
CA ALA A 132 8.09 3.49 4.96
C ALA A 132 7.69 2.02 4.75
N PHE A 133 6.62 1.80 4.00
CA PHE A 133 6.05 0.51 3.68
C PHE A 133 5.87 0.37 2.17
N SER A 134 6.44 -0.69 1.60
CA SER A 134 6.16 -1.12 0.23
C SER A 134 5.09 -2.20 0.24
N LEU A 135 4.09 -2.06 -0.64
CA LEU A 135 2.94 -2.95 -0.71
C LEU A 135 3.00 -3.81 -1.98
N TYR A 136 2.40 -4.99 -1.94
CA TYR A 136 2.16 -5.74 -3.15
C TYR A 136 1.07 -5.04 -3.97
N PRO A 137 1.20 -4.92 -5.30
CA PRO A 137 0.17 -4.32 -6.13
C PRO A 137 -1.16 -5.06 -6.01
N THR A 138 -2.25 -4.32 -5.79
CA THR A 138 -3.60 -4.90 -5.84
C THR A 138 -3.83 -5.55 -7.20
N THR A 139 -4.30 -6.80 -7.21
CA THR A 139 -4.52 -7.53 -8.46
C THR A 139 -5.85 -7.15 -9.11
N MET A 140 -5.97 -7.39 -10.42
CA MET A 140 -7.23 -7.17 -11.13
C MET A 140 -8.36 -8.05 -10.55
N GLU A 141 -8.05 -9.26 -10.15
CA GLU A 141 -9.00 -10.17 -9.52
C GLU A 141 -9.55 -9.60 -8.20
N GLN A 142 -8.69 -9.01 -7.36
CA GLN A 142 -9.10 -8.34 -6.13
C GLN A 142 -10.03 -7.14 -6.41
N ILE A 143 -9.72 -6.34 -7.45
CA ILE A 143 -10.57 -5.22 -7.85
C ILE A 143 -11.96 -5.71 -8.28
N ILE A 144 -12.02 -6.77 -9.10
CA ILE A 144 -13.27 -7.37 -9.55
C ILE A 144 -14.07 -7.92 -8.36
N LYS A 145 -13.44 -8.65 -7.43
CA LYS A 145 -14.11 -9.20 -6.24
C LYS A 145 -14.74 -8.12 -5.36
N VAL A 146 -14.05 -6.98 -5.15
CA VAL A 146 -14.62 -5.85 -4.40
C VAL A 146 -15.83 -5.25 -5.12
N ALA A 147 -15.75 -5.11 -6.45
CA ALA A 147 -16.85 -4.60 -7.26
C ALA A 147 -18.07 -5.53 -7.25
N ASP A 148 -17.85 -6.85 -7.40
CA ASP A 148 -18.91 -7.86 -7.38
C ASP A 148 -19.62 -7.92 -6.01
N ALA A 149 -18.90 -7.61 -4.93
CA ALA A 149 -19.46 -7.49 -3.59
C ALA A 149 -20.21 -6.17 -3.34
N GLY A 150 -20.26 -5.25 -4.32
CA GLY A 150 -20.86 -3.92 -4.16
C GLY A 150 -20.13 -3.02 -3.16
N ALA A 151 -18.87 -3.36 -2.84
CA ALA A 151 -18.07 -2.70 -1.82
C ALA A 151 -17.19 -1.58 -2.42
N ILE A 152 -16.60 -0.77 -1.54
CA ILE A 152 -15.75 0.37 -1.93
C ILE A 152 -14.30 0.04 -1.61
N MET A 153 -13.40 0.25 -2.57
CA MET A 153 -11.97 0.09 -2.37
C MET A 153 -11.45 1.00 -1.24
N PRO A 154 -10.53 0.53 -0.38
CA PRO A 154 -9.92 1.39 0.63
C PRO A 154 -9.23 2.58 -0.05
N PRO A 155 -9.14 3.73 0.64
CA PRO A 155 -8.55 4.92 0.03
C PRO A 155 -7.13 4.62 -0.44
N LYS A 156 -6.83 5.06 -1.67
CA LYS A 156 -5.47 5.00 -2.21
C LYS A 156 -4.89 3.56 -2.26
N SER A 157 -5.71 2.58 -2.66
CA SER A 157 -5.29 1.17 -2.75
C SER A 157 -4.77 0.73 -4.12
N THR A 158 -4.95 1.55 -5.16
CA THR A 158 -4.62 1.19 -6.55
C THR A 158 -4.10 2.39 -7.34
N TRP A 159 -3.02 2.20 -8.10
CA TRP A 159 -2.56 3.17 -9.10
C TRP A 159 -2.64 2.57 -10.51
N PHE A 160 -3.49 3.13 -11.36
CA PHE A 160 -3.63 2.67 -12.75
C PHE A 160 -2.70 3.42 -13.69
N GLU A 161 -1.98 2.67 -14.54
CA GLU A 161 -1.24 3.20 -15.68
C GLU A 161 -1.71 2.55 -17.00
N PRO A 162 -1.83 3.31 -18.10
CA PRO A 162 -1.64 4.77 -18.17
C PRO A 162 -2.76 5.53 -17.45
N LYS A 163 -2.41 6.62 -16.77
CA LYS A 163 -3.43 7.60 -16.39
C LYS A 163 -4.12 8.12 -17.64
N LEU A 164 -5.43 8.35 -17.57
CA LEU A 164 -6.14 9.12 -18.58
C LEU A 164 -5.43 10.47 -18.74
N ARG A 165 -4.70 10.64 -19.84
CA ARG A 165 -4.18 11.95 -20.20
C ARG A 165 -5.39 12.78 -20.59
N SER A 166 -5.65 13.86 -19.85
CA SER A 166 -6.73 14.79 -20.14
C SER A 166 -6.43 15.50 -21.46
N GLY A 167 -6.93 14.93 -22.55
CA GLY A 167 -6.89 15.47 -23.91
C GLY A 167 -7.91 14.72 -24.73
N ILE A 168 -9.06 15.33 -24.97
CA ILE A 168 -10.07 14.77 -25.86
C ILE A 168 -9.52 14.85 -27.29
N PHE A 169 -9.35 13.71 -27.95
CA PHE A 169 -9.08 13.64 -29.38
C PHE A 169 -10.33 13.08 -30.07
N VAL A 170 -11.03 13.93 -30.83
CA VAL A 170 -12.19 13.52 -31.64
C VAL A 170 -11.69 13.27 -33.05
N HIS A 171 -11.68 12.01 -33.48
CA HIS A 171 -11.49 11.64 -34.87
C HIS A 171 -12.87 11.35 -35.47
N LYS A 172 -13.35 12.20 -36.38
CA LYS A 172 -14.53 11.86 -37.19
C LYS A 172 -14.13 10.75 -38.16
N LEU A 173 -14.91 9.69 -38.21
CA LEU A 173 -14.82 8.73 -39.30
C LEU A 173 -15.67 9.31 -40.43
N ASP A 174 -15.04 9.54 -41.58
CA ASP A 174 -15.74 9.90 -42.82
C ASP A 174 -16.51 8.69 -43.38
#